data_AF-A0A934AX34-F1
#
_entry.id   AF-A0A934AX34-F1
#
_cell.length_a   1.000
_cell.length_b   1.000
_cell.length_c   1.000
_cell.angle_alpha   90.00
_cell.angle_beta   90.00
_cell.angle_gamma   90.00
#
_symmetry.space_group_name_H-M   'P 1'
#
loop_
_entity.id
_entity.type
_entity.pdbx_description
1 polymer ?
#
loop_
_entity_poly.entity_id
_entity_poly.type
_entity_poly.pdbx_seq_one_letter_code
_entity_poly.pdbx_strand_id
1 'polypeptide(L)'
;MRISGYIHSDLLPARRLYGALLCLLIVCLSLSFTVASQAAAEEKAGKRSVKTIVVDDYYPYTFVNEQGQPDGYSVDLIRAVVRSLGMEIDIRAGSWESARRALSQGEIDLLPMMAYSEERARSFEFSVPHTVAHDALFFQKGQRRPEGLQDLKDKRVLVMKYDAAYDYLRSQAIIPEANLVTAENLPEALRSLALGKGDVALMPKLVGLLHMKRLDLNNLDASPVGIEDYERPFSIAVRKGNAGLLSHLSEGLSVVRATGEYDRIYKKWFGFAEARTDTLNRVLKYILVVMTVFLGLTIAAFVWTLSLKKQVRLRTKELEQEVAERRKTEEALRRSEEKYRNLFDSTVDGVYQVDALGRFTHINRAGARIFGHANPEEMIGNEVVQYWRDPAAREPYIAELKDRKSVSAYHLQGKKKDGEPIELESSSRVIEDSSGNYLGLNGILRDVTERMRYEAEREKLVLELKEALAEVRTLSGMLPICASCKKIRDDKGYWSQIEDYITKHSGAFFSHGICPDCFDKQIRDLEKMRKRE
;
A
#
# COMPACT_ATOMS: atom_id res chain seq x y z
N MET A 1 34.65 -27.05 -127.19
CA MET A 1 35.84 -26.20 -127.35
C MET A 1 35.45 -24.81 -126.85
N ARG A 2 35.55 -24.47 -125.55
CA ARG A 2 36.75 -24.22 -124.74
C ARG A 2 36.60 -24.76 -123.31
N ILE A 3 37.74 -25.27 -122.84
CA ILE A 3 38.12 -25.79 -121.52
C ILE A 3 38.41 -24.58 -120.61
N SER A 4 38.00 -24.51 -119.34
CA SER A 4 38.75 -24.90 -118.12
C SER A 4 38.06 -24.09 -116.99
N GLY A 5 37.79 -24.53 -115.76
CA GLY A 5 38.46 -25.48 -114.88
C GLY A 5 38.84 -24.74 -113.57
N TYR A 6 38.60 -25.38 -112.41
CA TYR A 6 39.03 -25.05 -111.03
C TYR A 6 38.24 -24.03 -110.19
N ILE A 7 38.09 -24.11 -108.85
CA ILE A 7 37.99 -25.16 -107.79
C ILE A 7 37.50 -24.39 -106.51
N HIS A 8 36.69 -25.02 -105.65
CA HIS A 8 36.40 -24.78 -104.21
C HIS A 8 36.34 -23.36 -103.58
N SER A 9 35.25 -23.10 -102.83
CA SER A 9 35.27 -23.14 -101.34
C SER A 9 33.92 -22.73 -100.70
N ASP A 10 33.41 -23.60 -99.84
CA ASP A 10 32.29 -23.37 -98.91
C ASP A 10 32.66 -22.37 -97.81
N LEU A 11 31.83 -21.34 -97.58
CA LEU A 11 31.70 -20.58 -96.30
C LEU A 11 30.71 -19.39 -96.42
N LEU A 12 29.43 -19.61 -96.77
CA LEU A 12 28.46 -18.51 -96.90
C LEU A 12 27.02 -18.78 -96.37
N PRO A 13 26.79 -19.17 -95.10
CA PRO A 13 25.50 -18.87 -94.47
C PRO A 13 25.57 -18.00 -93.19
N ALA A 14 26.74 -17.78 -92.58
CA ALA A 14 26.82 -17.03 -91.32
C ALA A 14 26.71 -15.50 -91.47
N ARG A 15 27.30 -14.91 -92.52
CA ARG A 15 27.33 -13.44 -92.70
C ARG A 15 25.96 -12.82 -93.00
N ARG A 16 25.05 -13.55 -93.66
CA ARG A 16 23.70 -13.04 -93.97
C ARG A 16 22.79 -13.03 -92.74
N LEU A 17 22.98 -13.97 -91.82
CA LEU A 17 22.20 -14.04 -90.58
C LEU A 17 22.56 -12.90 -89.61
N TYR A 18 23.85 -12.59 -89.45
CA TYR A 18 24.31 -11.46 -88.64
C TYR A 18 23.89 -10.11 -89.20
N GLY A 19 23.90 -9.94 -90.53
CA GLY A 19 23.40 -8.72 -91.17
C GLY A 19 21.90 -8.51 -90.95
N ALA A 20 21.09 -9.58 -91.06
CA ALA A 20 19.65 -9.52 -90.81
C ALA A 20 19.32 -9.21 -89.35
N LEU A 21 20.03 -9.83 -88.39
CA LEU A 21 19.87 -9.55 -86.95
C LEU A 21 20.27 -8.12 -86.57
N LEU A 22 21.36 -7.60 -87.15
CA LEU A 22 21.79 -6.22 -86.91
C LEU A 22 20.79 -5.20 -87.48
N CYS A 23 20.28 -5.45 -88.69
CA CYS A 23 19.22 -4.62 -89.27
C CYS A 23 17.94 -4.66 -88.45
N LEU A 24 17.53 -5.84 -87.94
CA LEU A 24 16.35 -5.97 -87.10
C LEU A 24 16.53 -5.24 -85.77
N LEU A 25 17.74 -5.28 -85.18
CA LEU A 25 18.06 -4.55 -83.95
C LEU A 25 18.05 -3.04 -84.17
N ILE A 26 18.60 -2.55 -85.28
CA ILE A 26 18.61 -1.12 -85.64
C ILE A 26 17.19 -0.63 -85.93
N VAL A 27 16.37 -1.44 -86.61
CA VAL A 27 14.95 -1.14 -86.86
C VAL A 27 14.16 -1.14 -85.55
N CYS A 28 14.37 -2.10 -84.66
CA CYS A 28 13.75 -2.09 -83.33
C CYS A 28 14.17 -0.88 -82.50
N LEU A 29 15.46 -0.53 -82.49
CA LEU A 29 15.97 0.64 -81.77
C LEU A 29 15.45 1.96 -82.34
N SER A 30 15.34 2.08 -83.66
CA SER A 30 14.78 3.29 -84.30
C SER A 30 13.28 3.41 -84.06
N LEU A 31 12.53 2.29 -84.11
CA LEU A 31 11.11 2.24 -83.74
C LEU A 31 10.90 2.62 -82.27
N SER A 32 11.72 2.11 -81.35
CA SER A 32 11.67 2.49 -79.93
C SER A 32 11.97 3.97 -79.72
N PHE A 33 12.90 4.54 -80.48
CA PHE A 33 13.24 5.97 -80.40
C PHE A 33 12.14 6.87 -80.98
N THR A 34 11.49 6.46 -82.07
CA THR A 34 10.35 7.19 -82.63
C THR A 34 9.12 7.14 -81.73
N VAL A 35 8.84 6.00 -81.10
CA VAL A 35 7.73 5.86 -80.14
C VAL A 35 8.02 6.67 -78.87
N ALA A 36 9.25 6.66 -78.35
CA ALA A 36 9.65 7.49 -77.21
C ALA A 36 9.63 8.99 -77.55
N SER A 37 10.02 9.37 -78.76
CA SER A 37 9.98 10.75 -79.23
C SER A 37 8.55 11.23 -79.48
N GLN A 38 7.65 10.38 -79.98
CA GLN A 38 6.23 10.71 -80.12
C GLN A 38 5.54 10.81 -78.76
N ALA A 39 5.83 9.91 -77.82
CA ALA A 39 5.31 9.99 -76.46
C ALA A 39 5.79 11.26 -75.72
N ALA A 40 7.07 11.64 -75.87
CA ALA A 40 7.60 12.88 -75.28
C ALA A 40 7.10 14.15 -75.99
N ALA A 41 6.75 14.06 -77.28
CA ALA A 41 6.15 15.15 -78.04
C ALA A 41 4.65 15.32 -77.73
N GLU A 42 3.91 14.23 -77.53
CA GLU A 42 2.52 14.24 -77.05
C GLU A 42 2.42 14.71 -75.59
N GLU A 43 3.37 14.37 -74.72
CA GLU A 43 3.42 14.86 -73.32
C GLU A 43 3.68 16.38 -73.23
N LYS A 44 4.37 16.96 -74.22
CA LYS A 44 4.56 18.43 -74.36
C LYS A 44 3.44 19.13 -75.11
N ALA A 45 2.71 18.44 -75.98
CA ALA A 45 1.62 18.99 -76.76
C ALA A 45 0.27 18.81 -76.04
N GLY A 46 0.05 19.54 -74.94
CA GLY A 46 -1.30 19.70 -74.41
C GLY A 46 -1.50 19.82 -72.89
N LYS A 47 -0.49 20.15 -72.08
CA LYS A 47 -0.78 20.52 -70.69
C LYS A 47 -1.58 21.83 -70.68
N ARG A 48 -2.86 21.74 -70.29
CA ARG A 48 -3.71 22.93 -70.10
C ARG A 48 -3.05 23.81 -69.04
N SER A 49 -2.78 25.06 -69.39
CA SER A 49 -2.19 26.05 -68.50
C SER A 49 -3.27 27.03 -68.05
N VAL A 50 -3.33 27.32 -66.76
CA VAL A 50 -4.25 28.30 -66.16
C VAL A 50 -3.50 29.50 -65.62
N LYS A 51 -4.09 30.68 -65.70
CA LYS A 51 -3.50 31.95 -65.25
C LYS A 51 -4.21 32.47 -64.02
N THR A 52 -3.46 33.04 -63.10
CA THR A 52 -3.98 33.67 -61.90
C THR A 52 -3.16 34.87 -61.45
N ILE A 53 -3.82 35.77 -60.71
CA ILE A 53 -3.15 36.79 -59.88
C ILE A 53 -3.43 36.47 -58.42
N VAL A 54 -2.44 36.65 -57.54
CA VAL A 54 -2.60 36.59 -56.09
C VAL A 54 -2.30 37.94 -55.45
N VAL A 55 -2.91 38.19 -54.30
CA VAL A 55 -2.75 39.45 -53.56
C VAL A 55 -1.38 39.48 -52.88
N ASP A 56 -0.64 40.57 -53.06
CA ASP A 56 0.76 40.69 -52.63
C ASP A 56 0.96 40.96 -51.13
N ASP A 57 -0.08 41.37 -50.41
CA ASP A 57 0.00 41.84 -49.02
C ASP A 57 -0.98 41.16 -48.05
N TYR A 58 -1.29 39.87 -48.26
CA TYR A 58 -2.29 39.13 -47.48
C TYR A 58 -1.69 37.93 -46.70
N TYR A 59 -0.56 38.15 -46.03
CA TYR A 59 0.16 37.12 -45.26
C TYR A 59 -0.70 36.55 -44.09
N PRO A 60 -0.71 35.22 -43.85
CA PRO A 60 0.09 34.17 -44.50
C PRO A 60 -0.60 33.49 -45.70
N TYR A 61 -1.74 34.00 -46.17
CA TYR A 61 -2.50 33.34 -47.24
C TYR A 61 -1.89 33.56 -48.63
N THR A 62 -1.58 34.81 -48.97
CA THR A 62 -0.86 35.19 -50.20
C THR A 62 0.03 36.38 -49.93
N PHE A 63 1.27 36.35 -50.43
CA PHE A 63 2.18 37.48 -50.36
C PHE A 63 3.31 37.31 -51.37
N VAL A 64 4.15 38.32 -51.51
CA VAL A 64 5.42 38.23 -52.23
C VAL A 64 6.55 37.99 -51.23
N ASN A 65 7.32 36.92 -51.40
CA ASN A 65 8.45 36.57 -50.54
C ASN A 65 9.69 37.45 -50.82
N GLU A 66 10.76 37.25 -50.05
CA GLU A 66 12.00 38.03 -50.17
C GLU A 66 12.68 37.87 -51.55
N GLN A 67 12.39 36.77 -52.26
CA GLN A 67 12.88 36.50 -53.61
C GLN A 67 12.03 37.16 -54.70
N GLY A 68 11.00 37.94 -54.33
CA GLY A 68 10.09 38.60 -55.28
C GLY A 68 9.09 37.65 -55.93
N GLN A 69 8.87 36.46 -55.38
CA GLN A 69 7.98 35.45 -55.94
C GLN A 69 6.66 35.34 -55.15
N PRO A 70 5.53 35.03 -55.82
CA PRO A 70 4.28 34.71 -55.15
C PRO A 70 4.41 33.47 -54.25
N ASP A 71 4.02 33.63 -52.99
CA ASP A 71 4.09 32.62 -51.93
C ASP A 71 2.89 32.71 -50.98
N GLY A 72 2.70 31.71 -50.13
CA GLY A 72 1.61 31.63 -49.16
C GLY A 72 0.73 30.40 -49.31
N TYR A 73 -0.19 30.25 -48.36
CA TYR A 73 -1.10 29.11 -48.29
C TYR A 73 -1.89 28.88 -49.58
N SER A 74 -2.55 29.91 -50.13
CA SER A 74 -3.40 29.68 -51.31
C SER A 74 -2.57 29.46 -52.58
N VAL A 75 -1.32 29.95 -52.61
CA VAL A 75 -0.38 29.72 -53.70
C VAL A 75 0.08 28.26 -53.71
N ASP A 76 0.49 27.73 -52.55
CA ASP A 76 0.85 26.32 -52.42
C ASP A 76 -0.33 25.40 -52.70
N LEU A 77 -1.51 25.75 -52.18
CA LEU A 77 -2.73 24.98 -52.39
C LEU A 77 -3.10 24.91 -53.86
N ILE A 78 -3.16 26.05 -54.57
CA ILE A 78 -3.56 26.03 -55.98
C ILE A 78 -2.53 25.34 -56.87
N ARG A 79 -1.23 25.45 -56.56
CA ARG A 79 -0.18 24.69 -57.25
C ARG A 79 -0.40 23.17 -57.08
N ALA A 80 -0.73 22.71 -55.87
CA ALA A 80 -1.02 21.31 -55.60
C ALA A 80 -2.28 20.84 -56.36
N VAL A 81 -3.35 21.64 -56.32
CA VAL A 81 -4.62 21.34 -57.03
C VAL A 81 -4.38 21.22 -58.54
N VAL A 82 -3.76 22.22 -59.17
CA VAL A 82 -3.50 22.22 -60.62
C VAL A 82 -2.55 21.08 -61.01
N ARG A 83 -1.53 20.80 -60.20
CA ARG A 83 -0.60 19.68 -60.43
C ARG A 83 -1.30 18.32 -60.37
N SER A 84 -2.25 18.14 -59.44
CA SER A 84 -3.02 16.89 -59.33
C SER A 84 -3.86 16.60 -60.57
N LEU A 85 -4.19 17.64 -61.34
CA LEU A 85 -4.96 17.57 -62.59
C LEU A 85 -4.06 17.49 -63.84
N GLY A 86 -2.73 17.39 -63.68
CA GLY A 86 -1.78 17.37 -64.79
C GLY A 86 -1.67 18.69 -65.56
N MET A 87 -2.11 19.80 -64.96
CA MET A 87 -2.10 21.14 -65.54
C MET A 87 -0.90 21.96 -65.05
N GLU A 88 -0.65 23.10 -65.69
CA GLU A 88 0.33 24.11 -65.24
C GLU A 88 -0.36 25.41 -64.84
N ILE A 89 0.26 26.20 -63.96
CA ILE A 89 -0.30 27.47 -63.49
C ILE A 89 0.72 28.61 -63.59
N ASP A 90 0.34 29.71 -64.25
CA ASP A 90 1.07 30.99 -64.25
C ASP A 90 0.50 31.87 -63.11
N ILE A 91 1.35 32.22 -62.15
CA ILE A 91 0.97 33.00 -60.96
C ILE A 91 1.70 34.33 -60.98
N ARG A 92 0.94 35.42 -60.96
CA ARG A 92 1.46 36.79 -60.81
C ARG A 92 0.98 37.40 -59.50
N ALA A 93 1.72 38.37 -58.98
CA ALA A 93 1.31 39.15 -57.82
C ALA A 93 0.71 40.49 -58.27
N GLY A 94 -0.27 41.00 -57.53
CA GLY A 94 -0.87 42.31 -57.77
C GLY A 94 -1.84 42.70 -56.67
N SER A 95 -2.46 43.88 -56.81
CA SER A 95 -3.46 44.35 -55.84
C SER A 95 -4.77 43.58 -55.94
N TRP A 96 -5.55 43.56 -54.84
CA TRP A 96 -6.89 42.97 -54.81
C TRP A 96 -7.78 43.49 -55.95
N GLU A 97 -7.76 44.80 -56.20
CA GLU A 97 -8.57 45.39 -57.26
C GLU A 97 -8.16 44.89 -58.65
N SER A 98 -6.85 44.79 -58.92
CA SER A 98 -6.33 44.30 -60.19
C SER A 98 -6.71 42.83 -60.42
N ALA A 99 -6.61 41.99 -59.38
CA ALA A 99 -6.94 40.58 -59.42
C ALA A 99 -8.43 40.35 -59.71
N ARG A 100 -9.31 41.07 -59.01
CA ARG A 100 -10.77 41.01 -59.22
C ARG A 100 -11.17 41.49 -60.61
N ARG A 101 -10.57 42.60 -61.08
CA ARG A 101 -10.84 43.17 -62.40
C ARG A 101 -10.40 42.22 -63.52
N ALA A 102 -9.18 41.67 -63.41
CA ALA A 102 -8.64 40.72 -64.37
C ALA A 102 -9.52 39.46 -64.47
N LEU A 103 -10.02 38.92 -63.36
CA LEU A 103 -10.96 37.78 -63.39
C LEU A 103 -12.28 38.18 -64.05
N SER A 104 -12.80 39.39 -63.77
CA SER A 104 -14.02 39.93 -64.36
C SER A 104 -13.88 40.33 -65.83
N GLN A 105 -12.65 40.51 -66.35
CA GLN A 105 -12.36 40.81 -67.77
C GLN A 105 -11.88 39.60 -68.59
N GLY A 106 -11.35 38.58 -67.92
CA GLY A 106 -11.06 37.26 -68.50
C GLY A 106 -9.58 37.12 -68.84
N GLU A 107 -8.78 38.01 -68.27
CA GLU A 107 -7.34 38.05 -68.40
C GLU A 107 -6.67 36.94 -67.57
N ILE A 108 -7.36 36.50 -66.52
CA ILE A 108 -7.01 35.33 -65.70
C ILE A 108 -8.19 34.35 -65.63
N ASP A 109 -7.87 33.08 -65.42
CA ASP A 109 -8.84 31.98 -65.46
C ASP A 109 -9.52 31.74 -64.11
N LEU A 110 -8.79 31.97 -63.02
CA LEU A 110 -9.25 31.74 -61.66
C LEU A 110 -8.64 32.72 -60.65
N LEU A 111 -9.25 32.80 -59.48
CA LEU A 111 -8.64 33.32 -58.25
C LEU A 111 -8.57 32.19 -57.21
N PRO A 112 -7.39 31.89 -56.64
CA PRO A 112 -7.20 30.80 -55.68
C PRO A 112 -7.96 31.05 -54.39
N MET A 113 -8.13 32.32 -54.05
CA MET A 113 -8.71 32.77 -52.81
C MET A 113 -9.58 34.00 -53.07
N MET A 114 -10.88 33.79 -53.05
CA MET A 114 -11.88 34.85 -52.98
C MET A 114 -12.89 34.48 -51.90
N ALA A 115 -13.17 35.42 -51.01
CA ALA A 115 -14.23 35.26 -50.03
C ALA A 115 -15.58 35.26 -50.75
N TYR A 116 -16.39 34.24 -50.47
CA TYR A 116 -17.75 34.13 -50.99
C TYR A 116 -18.67 35.20 -50.36
N SER A 117 -19.49 35.82 -51.20
CA SER A 117 -20.62 36.66 -50.79
C SER A 117 -21.72 36.54 -51.84
N GLU A 118 -22.98 36.76 -51.45
CA GLU A 118 -24.10 36.74 -52.39
C GLU A 118 -23.93 37.77 -53.52
N GLU A 119 -23.33 38.92 -53.21
CA GLU A 119 -23.03 39.96 -54.19
C GLU A 119 -22.05 39.45 -55.26
N ARG A 120 -20.99 38.74 -54.85
CA ARG A 120 -19.96 38.21 -55.77
C ARG A 120 -20.45 37.01 -56.56
N ALA A 121 -21.34 36.18 -56.00
CA ALA A 121 -21.97 35.05 -56.70
C ALA A 121 -22.81 35.46 -57.93
N ARG A 122 -23.12 36.76 -58.05
CA ARG A 122 -23.75 37.32 -59.26
C ARG A 122 -22.81 37.26 -60.47
N SER A 123 -21.50 37.46 -60.27
CA SER A 123 -20.49 37.59 -61.32
C SER A 123 -19.47 36.43 -61.39
N PHE A 124 -19.35 35.66 -60.31
CA PHE A 124 -18.38 34.57 -60.18
C PHE A 124 -19.04 33.27 -59.71
N GLU A 125 -18.39 32.15 -60.00
CA GLU A 125 -18.71 30.83 -59.45
C GLU A 125 -17.62 30.39 -58.49
N PHE A 126 -17.98 29.63 -57.46
CA PHE A 126 -17.10 29.31 -56.32
C PHE A 126 -17.05 27.81 -56.06
N SER A 127 -15.86 27.31 -55.71
CA SER A 127 -15.70 25.95 -55.21
C SER A 127 -16.27 25.82 -53.80
N VAL A 128 -16.25 24.60 -53.25
CA VAL A 128 -16.36 24.46 -51.79
C VAL A 128 -15.25 25.27 -51.10
N PRO A 129 -15.54 25.89 -49.94
CA PRO A 129 -14.52 26.63 -49.20
C PRO A 129 -13.35 25.75 -48.84
N HIS A 130 -12.14 26.24 -49.14
CA HIS A 130 -10.90 25.58 -48.74
C HIS A 130 -10.36 26.09 -47.42
N THR A 131 -10.73 27.30 -47.01
CA THR A 131 -10.42 27.83 -45.67
C THR A 131 -11.46 28.85 -45.25
N VAL A 132 -11.60 29.09 -43.95
CA VAL A 132 -12.53 30.08 -43.38
C VAL A 132 -11.74 31.00 -42.46
N ALA A 133 -11.83 32.32 -42.71
CA ALA A 133 -11.31 33.32 -41.79
C ALA A 133 -12.45 33.96 -40.99
N HIS A 134 -12.10 34.48 -39.82
CA HIS A 134 -13.01 35.25 -38.98
C HIS A 134 -12.46 36.66 -38.84
N ASP A 135 -13.33 37.63 -39.02
CA ASP A 135 -12.99 39.03 -38.87
C ASP A 135 -13.08 39.47 -37.41
N ALA A 136 -12.24 40.44 -37.05
CA ALA A 136 -12.23 41.06 -35.74
C ALA A 136 -12.32 42.57 -35.87
N LEU A 137 -12.75 43.21 -34.78
CA LEU A 137 -12.78 44.66 -34.67
C LEU A 137 -11.46 45.13 -34.11
N PHE A 138 -10.78 46.00 -34.87
CA PHE A 138 -9.54 46.66 -34.45
C PHE A 138 -9.87 48.09 -34.03
N PHE A 139 -9.33 48.55 -32.91
CA PHE A 139 -9.63 49.86 -32.33
C PHE A 139 -8.40 50.42 -31.60
N GLN A 140 -8.40 51.72 -31.30
CA GLN A 140 -7.30 52.33 -30.54
C GLN A 140 -7.36 51.96 -29.05
N LYS A 141 -6.20 51.71 -28.45
CA LYS A 141 -6.08 51.48 -27.00
C LYS A 141 -6.62 52.68 -26.22
N GLY A 142 -7.35 52.38 -25.14
CA GLY A 142 -7.99 53.39 -24.30
C GLY A 142 -9.42 53.77 -24.71
N GLN A 143 -9.90 53.33 -25.88
CA GLN A 143 -11.32 53.43 -26.24
C GLN A 143 -12.13 52.29 -25.61
N ARG A 144 -13.45 52.50 -25.46
CA ARG A 144 -14.38 51.42 -25.08
C ARG A 144 -14.32 50.32 -26.14
N ARG A 145 -14.00 49.10 -25.71
CA ARG A 145 -13.97 47.92 -26.57
C ARG A 145 -15.36 47.69 -27.19
N PRO A 146 -15.48 47.60 -28.54
CA PRO A 146 -16.72 47.17 -29.17
C PRO A 146 -16.93 45.67 -28.97
N GLU A 147 -18.15 45.26 -28.64
CA GLU A 147 -18.51 43.86 -28.36
C GLU A 147 -19.23 43.20 -29.54
N GLY A 148 -19.75 43.99 -30.48
CA GLY A 148 -20.36 43.48 -31.70
C GLY A 148 -20.72 44.56 -32.71
N LEU A 149 -21.40 44.17 -33.80
CA LEU A 149 -21.77 45.07 -34.89
C LEU A 149 -22.71 46.20 -34.46
N GLN A 150 -23.53 45.98 -33.42
CA GLN A 150 -24.47 47.00 -32.92
C GLN A 150 -23.75 48.23 -32.34
N ASP A 151 -22.54 48.06 -31.84
CA ASP A 151 -21.72 49.16 -31.29
C ASP A 151 -21.11 50.06 -32.38
N LEU A 152 -21.26 49.67 -33.66
CA LEU A 152 -20.65 50.35 -34.80
C LEU A 152 -21.55 51.37 -35.50
N LYS A 153 -22.83 51.47 -35.13
CA LYS A 153 -23.83 52.32 -35.82
C LYS A 153 -23.38 53.77 -36.02
N ASP A 154 -22.80 54.36 -34.98
CA ASP A 154 -22.36 55.76 -34.95
C ASP A 154 -20.83 55.90 -35.09
N LYS A 155 -20.15 54.86 -35.58
CA LYS A 155 -18.69 54.80 -35.71
C LYS A 155 -18.27 54.90 -37.18
N ARG A 156 -17.15 55.57 -37.41
CA ARG A 156 -16.45 55.53 -38.71
C ARG A 156 -15.71 54.21 -38.82
N VAL A 157 -16.20 53.31 -39.65
CA VAL A 157 -15.65 51.96 -39.78
C VAL A 157 -14.75 51.87 -41.00
N LEU A 158 -13.47 51.58 -40.74
CA LEU A 158 -12.44 51.37 -41.74
C LEU A 158 -12.55 49.96 -42.32
N VAL A 159 -12.69 49.87 -43.64
CA VAL A 159 -12.74 48.62 -44.40
C VAL A 159 -11.95 48.74 -45.69
N MET A 160 -11.41 47.63 -46.18
CA MET A 160 -10.76 47.62 -47.49
C MET A 160 -11.82 47.73 -48.60
N LYS A 161 -11.54 48.54 -49.61
CA LYS A 161 -12.46 48.79 -50.73
C LYS A 161 -12.72 47.49 -51.51
N TYR A 162 -14.01 47.22 -51.80
CA TYR A 162 -14.46 45.99 -52.48
C TYR A 162 -14.06 44.69 -51.76
N ASP A 163 -13.81 44.74 -50.45
CA ASP A 163 -13.55 43.55 -49.64
C ASP A 163 -14.84 42.90 -49.14
N ALA A 164 -14.81 41.64 -48.69
CA ALA A 164 -16.03 40.99 -48.21
C ALA A 164 -16.58 41.62 -46.93
N ALA A 165 -15.74 42.30 -46.12
CA ALA A 165 -16.22 43.08 -44.98
C ALA A 165 -17.03 44.29 -45.45
N TYR A 166 -16.61 44.92 -46.55
CA TYR A 166 -17.34 46.01 -47.18
C TYR A 166 -18.70 45.53 -47.72
N ASP A 167 -18.71 44.42 -48.47
CA ASP A 167 -19.95 43.80 -48.99
C ASP A 167 -20.91 43.42 -47.83
N TYR A 168 -20.35 42.83 -46.76
CA TYR A 168 -21.13 42.40 -45.60
C TYR A 168 -21.76 43.58 -44.85
N LEU A 169 -20.98 44.59 -44.47
CA LEU A 169 -21.51 45.76 -43.73
C LEU A 169 -22.59 46.49 -44.53
N ARG A 170 -22.42 46.58 -45.85
CA ARG A 170 -23.42 47.15 -46.76
C ARG A 170 -24.70 46.31 -46.81
N SER A 171 -24.59 44.99 -46.84
CA SER A 171 -25.75 44.07 -46.86
C SER A 171 -26.58 44.12 -45.57
N GLN A 172 -25.94 44.36 -44.42
CA GLN A 172 -26.62 44.40 -43.12
C GLN A 172 -27.37 45.72 -42.89
N ALA A 173 -27.04 46.79 -43.63
CA ALA A 173 -27.62 48.13 -43.47
C ALA A 173 -27.60 48.69 -42.03
N ILE A 174 -26.70 48.18 -41.17
CA ILE A 174 -26.55 48.61 -39.77
C ILE A 174 -25.79 49.94 -39.70
N ILE A 175 -24.86 50.17 -40.62
CA ILE A 175 -23.97 51.33 -40.64
C ILE A 175 -24.29 52.16 -41.88
N PRO A 176 -24.53 53.48 -41.75
CA PRO A 176 -24.71 54.36 -42.90
C PRO A 176 -23.49 54.30 -43.84
N GLU A 177 -23.70 54.27 -45.16
CA GLU A 177 -22.61 54.20 -46.13
C GLU A 177 -21.61 55.37 -45.98
N ALA A 178 -22.09 56.54 -45.54
CA ALA A 178 -21.26 57.71 -45.22
C ALA A 178 -20.26 57.48 -44.07
N ASN A 179 -20.50 56.49 -43.20
CA ASN A 179 -19.63 56.13 -42.09
C ASN A 179 -18.62 55.02 -42.47
N LEU A 180 -18.70 54.45 -43.68
CA LEU A 180 -17.73 53.47 -44.17
C LEU A 180 -16.53 54.20 -44.77
N VAL A 181 -15.38 54.13 -44.10
CA VAL A 181 -14.13 54.72 -44.57
C VAL A 181 -13.34 53.65 -45.31
N THR A 182 -13.17 53.81 -46.62
CA THR A 182 -12.48 52.82 -47.45
C THR A 182 -10.97 53.04 -47.49
N ALA A 183 -10.19 51.97 -47.42
CA ALA A 183 -8.75 51.94 -47.70
C ALA A 183 -8.44 51.07 -48.94
N GLU A 184 -7.34 51.34 -49.64
CA GLU A 184 -6.93 50.57 -50.82
C GLU A 184 -6.34 49.21 -50.45
N ASN A 185 -5.76 49.08 -49.25
CA ASN A 185 -5.23 47.83 -48.72
C ASN A 185 -5.30 47.74 -47.19
N LEU A 186 -5.05 46.54 -46.64
CA LEU A 186 -5.10 46.30 -45.20
C LEU A 186 -4.06 47.10 -44.39
N PRO A 187 -2.78 47.20 -44.82
CA PRO A 187 -1.81 48.06 -44.16
C PRO A 187 -2.25 49.54 -44.06
N GLU A 188 -2.85 50.09 -45.11
CA GLU A 188 -3.40 51.45 -45.11
C GLU A 188 -4.57 51.59 -44.13
N ALA A 189 -5.48 50.61 -44.08
CA ALA A 189 -6.59 50.61 -43.13
C ALA A 189 -6.09 50.68 -41.68
N LEU A 190 -5.10 49.86 -41.32
CA LEU A 190 -4.50 49.85 -39.98
C LEU A 190 -3.76 51.15 -39.66
N ARG A 191 -2.97 51.70 -40.60
CA ARG A 191 -2.30 53.00 -40.41
C ARG A 191 -3.30 54.13 -40.23
N SER A 192 -4.39 54.13 -41.00
CA SER A 192 -5.46 55.12 -40.89
C SER A 192 -6.18 55.03 -39.55
N LEU A 193 -6.41 53.82 -39.05
CA LEU A 193 -6.95 53.60 -37.71
C LEU A 193 -5.99 54.12 -36.63
N ALA A 194 -4.70 53.83 -36.73
CA ALA A 194 -3.68 54.30 -35.79
C ALA A 194 -3.56 55.83 -35.74
N LEU A 195 -3.86 56.52 -36.85
CA LEU A 195 -3.88 57.98 -36.95
C LEU A 195 -5.22 58.62 -36.55
N GLY A 196 -6.25 57.83 -36.19
CA GLY A 196 -7.57 58.33 -35.77
C GLY A 196 -8.48 58.77 -36.91
N LYS A 197 -8.17 58.39 -38.16
CA LYS A 197 -9.01 58.68 -39.33
C LYS A 197 -10.31 57.85 -39.38
N GLY A 198 -10.37 56.78 -38.60
CA GLY A 198 -11.57 56.01 -38.30
C GLY A 198 -11.56 55.57 -36.85
N ASP A 199 -12.71 55.08 -36.37
CA ASP A 199 -12.89 54.72 -34.96
C ASP A 199 -12.64 53.22 -34.74
N VAL A 200 -13.04 52.39 -35.72
CA VAL A 200 -12.88 50.94 -35.69
C VAL A 200 -12.52 50.46 -37.10
N ALA A 201 -11.73 49.39 -37.23
CA ALA A 201 -11.52 48.71 -38.51
C ALA A 201 -12.02 47.26 -38.46
N LEU A 202 -12.63 46.79 -39.54
CA LEU A 202 -13.10 45.41 -39.68
C LEU A 202 -12.25 44.67 -40.71
N MET A 203 -11.56 43.62 -40.28
CA MET A 203 -10.69 42.81 -41.14
C MET A 203 -10.41 41.43 -40.53
N PRO A 204 -9.91 40.45 -41.32
CA PRO A 204 -9.57 39.14 -40.80
C PRO A 204 -8.58 39.21 -39.64
N LYS A 205 -8.93 38.60 -38.51
CA LYS A 205 -8.20 38.75 -37.25
C LYS A 205 -6.72 38.40 -37.36
N LEU A 206 -6.42 37.24 -37.96
CA LEU A 206 -5.04 36.76 -38.10
C LEU A 206 -4.20 37.74 -38.94
N VAL A 207 -4.74 38.16 -40.08
CA VAL A 207 -4.05 39.06 -41.02
C VAL A 207 -3.83 40.44 -40.38
N GLY A 208 -4.87 40.98 -39.73
CA GLY A 208 -4.80 42.26 -39.04
C GLY A 208 -3.79 42.26 -37.88
N LEU A 209 -3.76 41.21 -37.05
CA LEU A 209 -2.79 41.10 -35.96
C LEU A 209 -1.33 41.00 -36.47
N LEU A 210 -1.10 40.25 -37.55
CA LEU A 210 0.23 40.10 -38.14
C LEU A 210 0.72 41.40 -38.77
N HIS A 211 -0.14 42.12 -39.50
CA HIS A 211 0.20 43.44 -40.03
C HIS A 211 0.37 44.49 -38.94
N MET A 212 -0.47 44.49 -37.92
CA MET A 212 -0.33 45.38 -36.75
C MET A 212 1.05 45.20 -36.09
N LYS A 213 1.50 43.94 -35.93
CA LYS A 213 2.84 43.62 -35.41
C LYS A 213 3.96 44.02 -36.37
N ARG A 214 3.82 43.75 -37.67
CA ARG A 214 4.83 44.09 -38.69
C ARG A 214 5.01 45.60 -38.87
N LEU A 215 3.93 46.36 -38.74
CA LEU A 215 3.90 47.82 -38.86
C LEU A 215 4.22 48.55 -37.55
N ASP A 216 4.50 47.82 -36.46
CA ASP A 216 4.78 48.35 -35.12
C ASP A 216 3.68 49.29 -34.57
N LEU A 217 2.41 48.96 -34.86
CA LEU A 217 1.25 49.76 -34.46
C LEU A 217 0.79 49.42 -33.03
N ASN A 218 1.62 49.80 -32.06
CA ASN A 218 1.43 49.46 -30.64
C ASN A 218 0.25 50.18 -29.95
N ASN A 219 -0.32 51.19 -30.59
CA ASN A 219 -1.47 51.95 -30.10
C ASN A 219 -2.82 51.33 -30.48
N LEU A 220 -2.84 50.20 -31.19
CA LEU A 220 -4.04 49.47 -31.58
C LEU A 220 -4.26 48.21 -30.72
N ASP A 221 -5.50 47.79 -30.63
CA ASP A 221 -5.94 46.53 -30.03
C ASP A 221 -7.01 45.86 -30.92
N ALA A 222 -7.30 44.59 -30.66
CA ALA A 222 -8.25 43.78 -31.43
C ALA A 222 -9.23 43.02 -30.53
N SER A 223 -10.46 42.83 -31.01
CA SER A 223 -11.48 42.08 -30.25
C SER A 223 -11.04 40.62 -29.98
N PRO A 224 -11.31 40.08 -28.78
CA PRO A 224 -10.88 38.74 -28.39
C PRO A 224 -11.64 37.63 -29.13
N VAL A 225 -12.89 37.88 -29.51
CA VAL A 225 -13.73 36.99 -30.33
C VAL A 225 -13.93 37.64 -31.70
N GLY A 226 -14.04 36.81 -32.74
CA GLY A 226 -14.51 37.27 -34.04
C GLY A 226 -16.00 37.64 -33.98
N ILE A 227 -16.54 38.21 -35.04
CA ILE A 227 -17.98 38.48 -35.12
C ILE A 227 -18.72 37.15 -35.30
N GLU A 228 -19.53 36.74 -34.32
CA GLU A 228 -20.18 35.42 -34.28
C GLU A 228 -21.02 35.14 -35.54
N ASP A 229 -21.73 36.14 -36.06
CA ASP A 229 -22.60 35.99 -37.23
C ASP A 229 -21.89 36.27 -38.58
N TYR A 230 -20.56 36.39 -38.59
CA TYR A 230 -19.80 36.72 -39.79
C TYR A 230 -18.55 35.87 -39.97
N GLU A 231 -18.66 34.96 -40.92
CA GLU A 231 -17.54 34.16 -41.42
C GLU A 231 -17.12 34.61 -42.81
N ARG A 232 -15.85 34.37 -43.13
CA ARG A 232 -15.26 34.65 -44.43
C ARG A 232 -14.80 33.36 -45.10
N PRO A 233 -15.71 32.60 -45.73
CA PRO A 233 -15.37 31.39 -46.45
C PRO A 233 -14.60 31.72 -47.73
N PHE A 234 -13.33 31.34 -47.77
CA PHE A 234 -12.47 31.49 -48.94
C PHE A 234 -12.54 30.26 -49.82
N SER A 235 -12.83 30.50 -51.09
CA SER A 235 -12.97 29.46 -52.12
C SER A 235 -12.13 29.80 -53.34
N ILE A 236 -11.95 28.81 -54.22
CA ILE A 236 -11.46 29.05 -55.57
C ILE A 236 -12.61 29.67 -56.36
N ALA A 237 -12.36 30.80 -57.01
CA ALA A 237 -13.37 31.50 -57.80
C ALA A 237 -12.99 31.52 -59.28
N VAL A 238 -13.99 31.34 -60.14
CA VAL A 238 -13.87 31.51 -61.59
C VAL A 238 -14.93 32.49 -62.07
N ARG A 239 -14.79 33.02 -63.28
CA ARG A 239 -15.87 33.77 -63.91
C ARG A 239 -17.11 32.88 -64.08
N LYS A 240 -18.29 33.45 -63.83
CA LYS A 240 -19.57 32.83 -64.14
C LYS A 240 -19.65 32.37 -65.59
N GLY A 241 -20.16 31.16 -65.81
CA GLY A 241 -20.17 30.47 -67.09
C GLY A 241 -18.97 29.55 -67.32
N ASN A 242 -17.95 29.55 -66.44
CA ASN A 242 -16.80 28.64 -66.52
C ASN A 242 -16.91 27.45 -65.54
N ALA A 243 -18.11 26.89 -65.40
CA ALA A 243 -18.39 25.76 -64.51
C ALA A 243 -17.52 24.54 -64.80
N GLY A 244 -17.12 24.33 -66.06
CA GLY A 244 -16.23 23.23 -66.44
C GLY A 244 -14.85 23.32 -65.81
N LEU A 245 -14.23 24.51 -65.81
CA LEU A 245 -12.96 24.72 -65.11
C LEU A 245 -13.13 24.54 -63.60
N LEU A 246 -14.20 25.10 -63.03
CA LEU A 246 -14.47 25.00 -61.59
C LEU A 246 -14.66 23.55 -61.13
N SER A 247 -15.32 22.72 -61.94
CA SER A 247 -15.52 21.30 -61.66
C SER A 247 -14.18 20.57 -61.55
N HIS A 248 -13.28 20.77 -62.53
CA HIS A 248 -11.94 20.15 -62.48
C HIS A 248 -11.15 20.65 -61.27
N LEU A 249 -11.19 21.96 -60.97
CA LEU A 249 -10.49 22.52 -59.80
C LEU A 249 -11.04 21.95 -58.48
N SER A 250 -12.36 21.72 -58.41
CA SER A 250 -13.01 21.13 -57.22
C SER A 250 -12.66 19.65 -57.06
N GLU A 251 -12.54 18.90 -58.17
CA GLU A 251 -12.01 17.53 -58.17
C GLU A 251 -10.56 17.50 -57.69
N GLY A 252 -9.69 18.35 -58.22
CA GLY A 252 -8.29 18.45 -57.79
C GLY A 252 -8.16 18.84 -56.31
N LEU A 253 -9.00 19.74 -55.81
CA LEU A 253 -9.07 20.06 -54.38
C LEU A 253 -9.47 18.85 -53.53
N SER A 254 -10.39 18.03 -54.03
CA SER A 254 -10.79 16.79 -53.35
C SER A 254 -9.66 15.77 -53.32
N VAL A 255 -8.89 15.63 -54.39
CA VAL A 255 -7.68 14.78 -54.44
C VAL A 255 -6.65 15.26 -53.43
N VAL A 256 -6.32 16.55 -53.41
CA VAL A 256 -5.32 17.13 -52.48
C VAL A 256 -5.73 16.96 -51.01
N ARG A 257 -7.04 17.00 -50.71
CA ARG A 257 -7.57 16.68 -49.38
C ARG A 257 -7.43 15.20 -49.04
N ALA A 258 -7.79 14.31 -49.96
CA ALA A 258 -7.73 12.86 -49.73
C ALA A 258 -6.31 12.32 -49.55
N THR A 259 -5.30 12.94 -50.19
CA THR A 259 -3.90 12.54 -50.06
C THR A 259 -3.21 13.05 -48.79
N GLY A 260 -3.88 13.90 -48.00
CA GLY A 260 -3.29 14.59 -46.84
C GLY A 260 -2.32 15.73 -47.21
N GLU A 261 -2.17 16.05 -48.49
CA GLU A 261 -1.34 17.17 -48.94
C GLU A 261 -1.93 18.51 -48.50
N TYR A 262 -3.27 18.63 -48.48
CA TYR A 262 -3.98 19.77 -47.90
C TYR A 262 -3.54 20.04 -46.46
N ASP A 263 -3.55 19.02 -45.59
CA ASP A 263 -3.21 19.16 -44.17
C ASP A 263 -1.74 19.56 -43.99
N ARG A 264 -0.85 19.03 -44.83
CA ARG A 264 0.57 19.41 -44.85
C ARG A 264 0.76 20.88 -45.20
N ILE A 265 0.07 21.37 -46.23
CA ILE A 265 0.11 22.78 -46.65
C ILE A 265 -0.52 23.67 -45.56
N TYR A 266 -1.67 23.28 -45.03
CA TYR A 266 -2.33 24.01 -43.95
C TYR A 266 -1.43 24.13 -42.72
N LYS A 267 -0.82 23.03 -42.27
CA LYS A 267 0.10 23.00 -41.13
C LYS A 267 1.37 23.82 -41.38
N LYS A 268 1.92 23.81 -42.60
CA LYS A 268 3.07 24.66 -42.97
C LYS A 268 2.78 26.14 -42.69
N TRP A 269 1.58 26.61 -43.04
CA TRP A 269 1.22 28.03 -42.98
C TRP A 269 0.48 28.47 -41.71
N PHE A 270 -0.21 27.56 -41.01
CA PHE A 270 -1.03 27.89 -39.83
C PHE A 270 -0.68 27.08 -38.58
N GLY A 271 0.27 26.12 -38.65
CA GLY A 271 0.57 25.21 -37.53
C GLY A 271 1.07 25.89 -36.24
N PHE A 272 1.49 27.16 -36.30
CA PHE A 272 1.82 27.94 -35.11
C PHE A 272 0.59 28.30 -34.25
N ALA A 273 -0.61 28.31 -34.82
CA ALA A 273 -1.86 28.57 -34.10
C ALA A 273 -2.32 27.34 -33.28
N GLU A 274 -2.10 26.13 -33.80
CA GLU A 274 -2.45 24.86 -33.12
C GLU A 274 -1.46 24.47 -32.01
N ALA A 275 -0.20 24.91 -32.09
CA ALA A 275 0.84 24.55 -31.14
C ALA A 275 0.49 24.88 -29.67
N ARG A 276 -0.39 25.87 -29.43
CA ARG A 276 -0.78 26.28 -28.06
C ARG A 276 -1.86 25.38 -27.44
N THR A 277 -2.80 24.87 -28.24
CA THR A 277 -3.90 24.01 -27.75
C THR A 277 -3.48 22.55 -27.62
N ASP A 278 -2.65 22.06 -28.55
CA ASP A 278 -2.11 20.70 -28.50
C ASP A 278 -1.17 20.48 -27.31
N THR A 279 -0.38 21.49 -26.95
CA THR A 279 0.53 21.41 -25.80
C THR A 279 -0.25 21.27 -24.50
N LEU A 280 -1.34 22.04 -24.31
CA LEU A 280 -2.16 21.97 -23.10
C LEU A 280 -2.87 20.61 -22.95
N ASN A 281 -3.50 20.12 -24.02
CA ASN A 281 -4.19 18.84 -24.01
C ASN A 281 -3.25 17.66 -23.77
N ARG A 282 -2.03 17.72 -24.33
CA ARG A 282 -1.00 16.71 -24.11
C ARG A 282 -0.50 16.72 -22.67
N VAL A 283 -0.27 17.90 -22.09
CA VAL A 283 0.09 18.05 -20.67
C VAL A 283 -1.02 17.55 -19.75
N LEU A 284 -2.28 17.88 -20.03
CA LEU A 284 -3.44 17.40 -19.25
C LEU A 284 -3.57 15.88 -19.30
N LYS A 285 -3.34 15.25 -20.46
CA LYS A 285 -3.29 13.77 -20.56
C LYS A 285 -2.18 13.17 -19.69
N TYR A 286 -0.99 13.76 -19.69
CA TYR A 286 0.10 13.29 -18.82
C TYR A 286 -0.22 13.50 -17.33
N ILE A 287 -0.81 14.63 -16.96
CA ILE A 287 -1.27 14.89 -15.58
C ILE A 287 -2.30 13.83 -15.17
N LEU A 288 -3.26 13.51 -16.03
CA LEU A 288 -4.27 12.48 -15.75
C LEU A 288 -3.63 11.11 -15.49
N VAL A 289 -2.66 10.70 -16.32
CA VAL A 289 -1.93 9.43 -16.13
C VAL A 289 -1.20 9.42 -14.78
N VAL A 290 -0.48 10.50 -14.44
CA VAL A 290 0.22 10.61 -13.15
C VAL A 290 -0.77 10.55 -11.98
N MET A 291 -1.90 11.25 -12.07
CA MET A 291 -2.94 11.20 -11.04
C MET A 291 -3.52 9.79 -10.87
N THR A 292 -3.76 9.05 -11.96
CA THR A 292 -4.25 7.66 -11.86
C THR A 292 -3.24 6.73 -11.20
N VAL A 293 -1.95 6.87 -11.48
CA VAL A 293 -0.89 6.09 -10.81
C VAL A 293 -0.83 6.44 -9.32
N PHE A 294 -0.90 7.72 -8.98
CA PHE A 294 -0.88 8.18 -7.59
C PHE A 294 -2.09 7.67 -6.81
N LEU A 295 -3.28 7.69 -7.42
CA LEU A 295 -4.50 7.13 -6.84
C LEU A 295 -4.38 5.62 -6.61
N GLY A 296 -3.79 4.88 -7.55
CA GLY A 296 -3.51 3.45 -7.37
C GLY A 296 -2.59 3.17 -6.19
N LEU A 297 -1.51 3.96 -6.04
CA LEU A 297 -0.57 3.86 -4.93
C LEU A 297 -1.21 4.19 -3.58
N THR A 298 -2.07 5.22 -3.51
CA THR A 298 -2.75 5.59 -2.26
C THR A 298 -3.77 4.53 -1.85
N ILE A 299 -4.52 3.95 -2.79
CA ILE A 299 -5.42 2.82 -2.52
C ILE A 299 -4.63 1.61 -2.04
N ALA A 300 -3.51 1.26 -2.70
CA ALA A 300 -2.65 0.15 -2.28
C ALA A 300 -2.09 0.36 -0.88
N ALA A 301 -1.59 1.58 -0.57
CA ALA A 301 -1.12 1.93 0.76
C ALA A 301 -2.23 1.87 1.81
N PHE A 302 -3.45 2.29 1.47
CA PHE A 302 -4.61 2.21 2.35
C PHE A 302 -5.00 0.76 2.65
N VAL A 303 -5.09 -0.10 1.62
CA VAL A 303 -5.36 -1.54 1.77
C VAL A 303 -4.25 -2.21 2.59
N TRP A 304 -2.98 -1.88 2.31
CA TRP A 304 -1.83 -2.34 3.09
C TRP A 304 -1.96 -1.94 4.55
N THR A 305 -2.34 -0.69 4.84
CA THR A 305 -2.52 -0.19 6.22
C THR A 305 -3.63 -0.94 6.95
N LEU A 306 -4.75 -1.21 6.28
CA LEU A 306 -5.85 -2.00 6.86
C LEU A 306 -5.41 -3.44 7.15
N SER A 307 -4.69 -4.06 6.21
CA SER A 307 -4.13 -5.41 6.37
C SER A 307 -3.12 -5.47 7.52
N LEU A 308 -2.22 -4.51 7.60
CA LEU A 308 -1.20 -4.42 8.65
C LEU A 308 -1.85 -4.27 10.02
N LYS A 309 -2.87 -3.39 10.16
CA LYS A 309 -3.63 -3.26 11.41
C LYS A 309 -4.30 -4.57 11.84
N LYS A 310 -4.79 -5.37 10.89
CA LYS A 310 -5.38 -6.68 11.16
C LYS A 310 -4.33 -7.67 11.66
N GLN A 311 -3.18 -7.74 11.00
CA GLN A 311 -2.08 -8.64 11.41
C GLN A 311 -1.53 -8.27 12.79
N VAL A 312 -1.33 -6.98 13.07
CA VAL A 312 -0.88 -6.50 14.38
C VAL A 312 -1.85 -6.94 15.47
N ARG A 313 -3.17 -6.73 15.31
CA ARG A 313 -4.16 -7.16 16.32
C ARG A 313 -4.13 -8.66 16.60
N LEU A 314 -3.98 -9.48 15.56
CA LEU A 314 -3.91 -10.94 15.72
C LEU A 314 -2.66 -11.34 16.51
N ARG A 315 -1.50 -10.81 16.12
CA ARG A 315 -0.23 -11.08 16.82
C ARG A 315 -0.21 -10.55 18.25
N THR A 316 -0.76 -9.37 18.51
CA THR A 316 -0.88 -8.84 19.87
C THR A 316 -1.72 -9.77 20.73
N LYS A 317 -2.84 -10.30 20.22
CA LYS A 317 -3.69 -11.25 20.96
C LYS A 317 -2.99 -12.58 21.22
N GLU A 318 -2.27 -13.12 20.23
CA GLU A 318 -1.45 -14.34 20.41
C GLU A 318 -0.38 -14.13 21.48
N LEU A 319 0.37 -13.01 21.41
CA LEU A 319 1.44 -12.69 22.35
C LEU A 319 0.90 -12.47 23.77
N GLU A 320 -0.26 -11.81 23.91
CA GLU A 320 -0.92 -11.63 25.21
C GLU A 320 -1.31 -12.97 25.83
N GLN A 321 -1.79 -13.92 25.03
CA GLN A 321 -2.11 -15.27 25.49
C GLN A 321 -0.85 -16.03 25.90
N GLU A 322 0.20 -15.98 25.09
CA GLU A 322 1.49 -16.63 25.38
C GLU A 322 2.13 -16.06 26.65
N VAL A 323 2.13 -14.73 26.84
CA VAL A 323 2.65 -14.08 28.06
C VAL A 323 1.80 -14.45 29.28
N ALA A 324 0.47 -14.51 29.15
CA ALA A 324 -0.41 -14.91 30.24
C ALA A 324 -0.20 -16.37 30.65
N GLU A 325 -0.01 -17.27 29.68
CA GLU A 325 0.29 -18.67 29.92
C GLU A 325 1.66 -18.86 30.58
N ARG A 326 2.69 -18.17 30.06
CA ARG A 326 4.03 -18.20 30.64
C ARG A 326 4.03 -17.72 32.10
N ARG A 327 3.34 -16.60 32.40
CA ARG A 327 3.21 -16.10 33.77
C ARG A 327 2.53 -17.10 34.70
N LYS A 328 1.48 -17.79 34.24
CA LYS A 328 0.84 -18.85 35.04
C LYS A 328 1.79 -20.00 35.35
N THR A 329 2.60 -20.41 34.38
CA THR A 329 3.59 -21.48 34.58
C THR A 329 4.70 -21.05 35.53
N GLU A 330 5.20 -19.82 35.41
CA GLU A 330 6.21 -19.25 36.32
C GLU A 330 5.65 -19.10 37.75
N GLU A 331 4.41 -18.63 37.92
CA GLU A 331 3.77 -18.55 39.24
C GLU A 331 3.49 -19.93 39.85
N ALA A 332 3.05 -20.90 39.05
CA ALA A 332 2.83 -22.27 39.50
C ALA A 332 4.16 -22.93 39.92
N LEU A 333 5.23 -22.71 39.15
CA LEU A 333 6.57 -23.16 39.50
C LEU A 333 7.03 -22.51 40.80
N ARG A 334 6.94 -21.19 40.92
CA ARG A 334 7.33 -20.47 42.15
C ARG A 334 6.55 -20.96 43.37
N ARG A 335 5.23 -21.14 43.26
CA ARG A 335 4.40 -21.71 44.34
C ARG A 335 4.83 -23.12 44.71
N SER A 336 5.19 -23.93 43.71
CA SER A 336 5.70 -25.28 43.96
C SER A 336 7.06 -25.25 44.67
N GLU A 337 8.00 -24.39 44.23
CA GLU A 337 9.31 -24.21 44.87
C GLU A 337 9.17 -23.70 46.31
N GLU A 338 8.36 -22.68 46.55
CA GLU A 338 8.06 -22.16 47.88
C GLU A 338 7.44 -23.27 48.76
N LYS A 339 6.52 -24.06 48.22
CA LYS A 339 5.92 -25.20 48.92
C LYS A 339 6.97 -26.26 49.27
N TYR A 340 7.84 -26.64 48.34
CA TYR A 340 8.91 -27.60 48.61
C TYR A 340 9.91 -27.07 49.64
N ARG A 341 10.32 -25.80 49.53
CA ARG A 341 11.24 -25.16 50.48
C ARG A 341 10.65 -25.10 51.89
N ASN A 342 9.37 -24.72 52.01
CA ASN A 342 8.68 -24.71 53.30
C ASN A 342 8.54 -26.12 53.89
N LEU A 343 8.22 -27.13 53.08
CA LEU A 343 8.19 -28.52 53.54
C LEU A 343 9.58 -28.97 54.03
N PHE A 344 10.63 -28.69 53.28
CA PHE A 344 12.01 -29.02 53.64
C PHE A 344 12.48 -28.32 54.93
N ASP A 345 12.13 -27.05 55.13
CA ASP A 345 12.54 -26.26 56.30
C ASP A 345 11.66 -26.46 57.55
N SER A 346 10.41 -26.93 57.38
CA SER A 346 9.46 -27.14 58.48
C SER A 346 9.60 -28.48 59.19
N THR A 347 10.38 -29.43 58.66
CA THR A 347 10.62 -30.70 59.35
C THR A 347 11.48 -30.50 60.60
N VAL A 348 11.16 -31.24 61.66
CA VAL A 348 11.92 -31.23 62.93
C VAL A 348 13.25 -31.96 62.78
N ASP A 349 13.31 -32.96 61.89
CA ASP A 349 14.53 -33.69 61.60
C ASP A 349 15.41 -32.93 60.59
N GLY A 350 16.72 -33.11 60.74
CA GLY A 350 17.73 -32.58 59.84
C GLY A 350 17.76 -33.34 58.52
N VAL A 351 17.21 -32.76 57.46
CA VAL A 351 17.27 -33.35 56.11
C VAL A 351 18.51 -32.81 55.42
N TYR A 352 19.35 -33.71 54.88
CA TYR A 352 20.60 -33.35 54.24
C TYR A 352 20.85 -34.15 52.97
N GLN A 353 21.70 -33.59 52.11
CA GLN A 353 22.24 -34.23 50.94
C GLN A 353 23.73 -33.90 50.86
N VAL A 354 24.54 -34.88 50.48
CA VAL A 354 25.98 -34.75 50.31
C VAL A 354 26.40 -35.24 48.94
N ASP A 355 27.51 -34.69 48.43
CA ASP A 355 28.11 -35.13 47.17
C ASP A 355 28.92 -36.43 47.34
N ALA A 356 29.57 -36.86 46.24
CA ALA A 356 30.40 -38.05 46.21
C ALA A 356 31.61 -37.98 47.16
N LEU A 357 32.04 -36.79 47.55
CA LEU A 357 33.14 -36.55 48.50
C LEU A 357 32.65 -36.43 49.94
N GLY A 358 31.34 -36.52 50.19
CA GLY A 358 30.75 -36.39 51.51
C GLY A 358 30.66 -34.93 51.99
N ARG A 359 30.64 -33.95 51.08
CA ARG A 359 30.40 -32.54 51.40
C ARG A 359 28.92 -32.23 51.33
N PHE A 360 28.39 -31.48 52.29
CA PHE A 360 26.97 -31.07 52.25
C PHE A 360 26.69 -30.24 50.99
N THR A 361 25.76 -30.70 50.16
CA THR A 361 25.22 -29.94 49.02
C THR A 361 23.91 -29.26 49.40
N HIS A 362 23.13 -29.88 50.29
CA HIS A 362 21.92 -29.30 50.89
C HIS A 362 21.79 -29.74 52.35
N ILE A 363 21.29 -28.86 53.20
CA ILE A 363 20.83 -29.19 54.54
C ILE A 363 19.70 -28.24 54.93
N ASN A 364 18.67 -28.72 55.63
CA ASN A 364 17.56 -27.85 56.06
C ASN A 364 17.89 -27.10 57.35
N ARG A 365 17.03 -26.14 57.72
CA ARG A 365 17.17 -25.37 58.97
C ARG A 365 17.22 -26.22 60.24
N ALA A 366 16.58 -27.39 60.26
CA ALA A 366 16.65 -28.28 61.41
C ALA A 366 18.03 -28.94 61.55
N GLY A 367 18.62 -29.40 60.45
CA GLY A 367 19.96 -29.99 60.45
C GLY A 367 21.03 -29.00 60.91
N ALA A 368 20.94 -27.74 60.43
CA ALA A 368 21.81 -26.67 60.90
C ALA A 368 21.71 -26.45 62.41
N ARG A 369 20.49 -26.41 62.96
CA ARG A 369 20.24 -26.26 64.40
C ARG A 369 20.78 -27.44 65.22
N ILE A 370 20.62 -28.68 64.75
CA ILE A 370 21.14 -29.88 65.42
C ILE A 370 22.66 -29.78 65.63
N PHE A 371 23.39 -29.30 64.62
CA PHE A 371 24.85 -29.14 64.70
C PHE A 371 25.31 -27.79 65.29
N GLY A 372 24.39 -26.93 65.74
CA GLY A 372 24.72 -25.66 66.39
C GLY A 372 25.07 -24.51 65.43
N HIS A 373 24.66 -24.59 64.16
CA HIS A 373 24.82 -23.53 63.16
C HIS A 373 23.59 -22.61 63.09
N ALA A 374 23.81 -21.31 62.86
CA ALA A 374 22.74 -20.31 62.77
C ALA A 374 21.95 -20.40 61.46
N ASN A 375 22.60 -20.83 60.38
CA ASN A 375 22.02 -20.99 59.05
C ASN A 375 22.60 -22.24 58.36
N PRO A 376 21.82 -22.91 57.48
CA PRO A 376 22.30 -24.04 56.68
C PRO A 376 23.49 -23.73 55.76
N GLU A 377 23.57 -22.49 55.26
CA GLU A 377 24.60 -22.07 54.30
C GLU A 377 26.02 -22.19 54.85
N GLU A 378 26.22 -22.00 56.16
CA GLU A 378 27.49 -22.25 56.86
C GLU A 378 28.00 -23.69 56.77
N MET A 379 27.10 -24.64 56.50
CA MET A 379 27.43 -26.06 56.45
C MET A 379 27.66 -26.56 55.02
N ILE A 380 27.20 -25.83 54.00
CA ILE A 380 27.35 -26.23 52.59
C ILE A 380 28.84 -26.25 52.22
N GLY A 381 29.28 -27.34 51.60
CA GLY A 381 30.69 -27.57 51.20
C GLY A 381 31.57 -28.18 52.30
N ASN A 382 31.11 -28.17 53.56
CA ASN A 382 31.81 -28.82 54.66
C ASN A 382 31.65 -30.34 54.58
N GLU A 383 32.69 -31.08 54.97
CA GLU A 383 32.67 -32.55 54.99
C GLU A 383 31.92 -33.07 56.22
N VAL A 384 30.97 -34.00 56.02
CA VAL A 384 30.15 -34.57 57.10
C VAL A 384 31.01 -35.14 58.23
N VAL A 385 32.18 -35.70 57.90
CA VAL A 385 33.10 -36.34 58.87
C VAL A 385 33.51 -35.40 60.01
N GLN A 386 33.55 -34.09 59.79
CA GLN A 386 33.98 -33.14 60.82
C GLN A 386 33.02 -33.07 62.02
N TYR A 387 31.77 -33.51 61.83
CA TYR A 387 30.73 -33.52 62.85
C TYR A 387 30.63 -34.86 63.61
N TRP A 388 31.47 -35.84 63.28
CA TRP A 388 31.56 -37.10 64.02
C TRP A 388 32.39 -36.88 65.29
N ARG A 389 31.95 -37.47 66.40
CA ARG A 389 32.72 -37.43 67.66
C ARG A 389 34.01 -38.25 67.53
N ASP A 390 33.88 -39.45 66.98
CA ASP A 390 34.99 -40.32 66.62
C ASP A 390 34.96 -40.59 65.10
N PRO A 391 35.93 -40.08 64.31
CA PRO A 391 36.01 -40.34 62.89
C PRO A 391 36.18 -41.82 62.53
N ALA A 392 36.72 -42.68 63.42
CA ALA A 392 36.88 -44.11 63.17
C ALA A 392 35.53 -44.86 63.24
N ALA A 393 34.57 -44.35 64.02
CA ALA A 393 33.23 -44.92 64.15
C ALA A 393 32.39 -44.84 62.85
N ARG A 394 32.89 -44.18 61.79
CA ARG A 394 32.24 -44.09 60.48
C ARG A 394 32.36 -45.34 59.62
N GLU A 395 33.38 -46.17 59.85
CA GLU A 395 33.69 -47.30 58.98
C GLU A 395 32.55 -48.33 58.90
N PRO A 396 31.91 -48.73 60.02
CA PRO A 396 30.75 -49.63 59.98
C PRO A 396 29.54 -49.01 59.25
N TYR A 397 29.29 -47.71 59.45
CA TYR A 397 28.21 -46.99 58.79
C TYR A 397 28.40 -46.90 57.27
N ILE A 398 29.63 -46.61 56.82
CA ILE A 398 29.98 -46.59 55.38
C ILE A 398 29.91 -48.02 54.81
N ALA A 399 30.33 -49.04 55.55
CA ALA A 399 30.23 -50.42 55.12
C ALA A 399 28.77 -50.86 54.92
N GLU A 400 27.87 -50.50 55.84
CA GLU A 400 26.44 -50.80 55.69
C GLU A 400 25.79 -50.04 54.52
N LEU A 401 26.15 -48.77 54.32
CA LEU A 401 25.71 -48.00 53.14
C LEU A 401 26.20 -48.61 51.82
N LYS A 402 27.41 -49.16 51.78
CA LYS A 402 27.95 -49.83 50.58
C LYS A 402 27.24 -51.15 50.29
N ASP A 403 26.91 -51.92 51.33
CA ASP A 403 26.26 -53.22 51.19
C ASP A 403 24.77 -53.08 50.81
N ARG A 404 24.02 -52.25 51.56
CA ARG A 404 22.55 -52.18 51.45
C ARG A 404 22.04 -50.99 50.64
N LYS A 405 22.94 -50.11 50.17
CA LYS A 405 22.62 -48.80 49.54
C LYS A 405 21.73 -47.88 50.39
N SER A 406 21.44 -48.25 51.63
CA SER A 406 20.66 -47.49 52.58
C SER A 406 20.90 -47.99 53.99
N VAL A 407 20.75 -47.07 54.94
CA VAL A 407 20.85 -47.29 56.38
C VAL A 407 19.64 -46.63 57.01
N SER A 408 19.05 -47.27 58.01
CA SER A 408 17.83 -46.78 58.68
C SER A 408 18.02 -46.80 60.18
N ALA A 409 17.63 -45.72 60.86
CA ALA A 409 17.69 -45.56 62.30
C ALA A 409 19.05 -45.95 62.92
N TYR A 410 20.15 -45.62 62.24
CA TYR A 410 21.49 -45.95 62.71
C TYR A 410 21.95 -44.92 63.73
N HIS A 411 22.26 -45.41 64.91
CA HIS A 411 22.72 -44.58 66.01
C HIS A 411 24.18 -44.18 65.81
N LEU A 412 24.47 -42.88 65.91
CA LEU A 412 25.80 -42.33 65.77
C LEU A 412 26.06 -41.21 66.78
N GLN A 413 27.33 -41.09 67.17
CA GLN A 413 27.78 -40.08 68.11
C GLN A 413 28.35 -38.88 67.34
N GLY A 414 27.63 -37.77 67.40
CA GLY A 414 28.03 -36.51 66.80
C GLY A 414 28.65 -35.54 67.81
N LYS A 415 29.14 -34.43 67.27
CA LYS A 415 29.48 -33.23 68.01
C LYS A 415 28.94 -31.99 67.30
N LYS A 416 28.51 -31.00 68.08
CA LYS A 416 28.16 -29.67 67.58
C LYS A 416 29.41 -28.87 67.20
N LYS A 417 29.22 -27.72 66.56
CA LYS A 417 30.28 -26.76 66.20
C LYS A 417 31.13 -26.32 67.40
N ASP A 418 30.54 -26.22 68.59
CA ASP A 418 31.20 -25.85 69.86
C ASP A 418 31.87 -27.05 70.58
N GLY A 419 31.75 -28.26 70.03
CA GLY A 419 32.29 -29.49 70.60
C GLY A 419 31.34 -30.22 71.54
N GLU A 420 30.13 -29.73 71.80
CA GLU A 420 29.15 -30.41 72.65
C GLU A 420 28.78 -31.80 72.07
N PRO A 421 28.81 -32.87 72.88
CA PRO A 421 28.44 -34.21 72.45
C PRO A 421 26.93 -34.31 72.18
N ILE A 422 26.56 -34.81 70.99
CA ILE A 422 25.17 -35.10 70.62
C ILE A 422 24.99 -36.57 70.20
N GLU A 423 23.82 -37.11 70.49
CA GLU A 423 23.41 -38.45 70.09
C GLU A 423 22.44 -38.35 68.92
N LEU A 424 22.80 -38.96 67.79
CA LEU A 424 22.08 -38.82 66.53
C LEU A 424 21.56 -40.17 66.05
N GLU A 425 20.39 -40.16 65.44
CA GLU A 425 19.83 -41.26 64.67
C GLU A 425 19.81 -40.84 63.19
N SER A 426 20.54 -41.58 62.34
CA SER A 426 20.65 -41.29 60.91
C SER A 426 19.96 -42.35 60.07
N SER A 427 19.17 -41.88 59.11
CA SER A 427 18.64 -42.71 58.03
C SER A 427 19.07 -42.12 56.71
N SER A 428 19.83 -42.86 55.92
CA SER A 428 20.48 -42.37 54.71
C SER A 428 20.37 -43.34 53.56
N ARG A 429 20.30 -42.84 52.33
CA ARG A 429 20.24 -43.63 51.10
C ARG A 429 21.22 -43.09 50.08
N VAL A 430 21.78 -44.00 49.31
CA VAL A 430 22.68 -43.68 48.19
C VAL A 430 21.90 -43.07 47.02
N ILE A 431 22.45 -42.00 46.46
CA ILE A 431 21.99 -41.38 45.21
C ILE A 431 22.94 -41.81 44.10
N GLU A 432 22.39 -42.41 43.05
CA GLU A 432 23.14 -42.89 41.88
C GLU A 432 22.66 -42.19 40.61
N ASP A 433 23.53 -42.07 39.61
CA ASP A 433 23.13 -41.65 38.26
C ASP A 433 22.43 -42.79 37.49
N SER A 434 21.94 -42.49 36.29
CA SER A 434 21.30 -43.47 35.39
C SER A 434 22.22 -44.59 34.91
N SER A 435 23.53 -44.45 35.12
CA SER A 435 24.56 -45.45 34.78
C SER A 435 25.04 -46.24 36.01
N GLY A 436 24.48 -45.98 37.19
CA GLY A 436 24.81 -46.65 38.45
C GLY A 436 26.03 -46.08 39.18
N ASN A 437 26.55 -44.91 38.79
CA ASN A 437 27.67 -44.28 39.50
C ASN A 437 27.18 -43.56 40.75
N TYR A 438 27.97 -43.62 41.82
CA TYR A 438 27.70 -42.95 43.09
C TYR A 438 27.81 -41.43 42.95
N LEU A 439 26.69 -40.72 43.16
CA LEU A 439 26.64 -39.25 43.16
C LEU A 439 26.69 -38.65 44.57
N GLY A 440 26.32 -39.44 45.60
CA GLY A 440 26.30 -38.98 46.97
C GLY A 440 25.27 -39.69 47.86
N LEU A 441 24.88 -39.06 48.95
CA LEU A 441 23.87 -39.58 49.89
C LEU A 441 22.81 -38.51 50.14
N ASN A 442 21.56 -38.93 50.33
CA ASN A 442 20.57 -38.13 51.02
C ASN A 442 20.18 -38.82 52.32
N GLY A 443 19.86 -38.04 53.34
CA GLY A 443 19.51 -38.61 54.62
C GLY A 443 18.76 -37.67 55.51
N ILE A 444 18.29 -38.24 56.60
CA ILE A 444 17.59 -37.56 57.68
C ILE A 444 18.38 -37.86 58.97
N LEU A 445 18.59 -36.82 59.77
CA LEU A 445 19.28 -36.84 61.04
C LEU A 445 18.29 -36.40 62.12
N ARG A 446 18.13 -37.21 63.15
CA ARG A 446 17.32 -36.88 64.30
C ARG A 446 18.22 -36.78 65.53
N ASP A 447 18.09 -35.69 66.28
CA ASP A 447 18.71 -35.57 67.60
C ASP A 447 17.88 -36.39 68.59
N VAL A 448 18.50 -37.42 69.16
CA VAL A 448 17.89 -38.33 70.15
C VAL A 448 18.47 -38.12 71.55
N THR A 449 19.27 -37.07 71.76
CA THR A 449 19.95 -36.79 73.03
C THR A 449 18.96 -36.64 74.19
N GLU A 450 17.93 -35.80 74.04
CA GLU A 450 16.90 -35.64 75.08
C GLU A 450 16.06 -36.90 75.26
N ARG A 451 15.71 -37.57 74.16
CA ARG A 451 14.92 -38.81 74.21
C ARG A 451 15.64 -39.89 75.02
N MET A 452 16.94 -40.09 74.77
CA MET A 452 17.73 -41.06 75.53
C MET A 452 17.89 -40.67 77.00
N ARG A 453 18.01 -39.37 77.31
CA ARG A 453 18.01 -38.87 78.70
C ARG A 453 16.68 -39.18 79.40
N TYR A 454 15.55 -38.90 78.74
CA TYR A 454 14.23 -39.18 79.29
C TYR A 454 13.94 -40.67 79.42
N GLU A 455 14.38 -41.51 78.48
CA GLU A 455 14.23 -42.96 78.57
C GLU A 455 15.03 -43.51 79.76
N ALA A 456 16.28 -43.06 79.95
CA ALA A 456 17.09 -43.43 81.12
C ALA A 456 16.48 -42.95 82.45
N GLU A 457 15.93 -41.73 82.50
CA GLU A 457 15.24 -41.19 83.68
C GLU A 457 13.94 -41.95 83.97
N ARG A 458 13.16 -42.28 82.94
CA ARG A 458 11.92 -43.05 83.06
C ARG A 458 12.20 -44.46 83.58
N GLU A 459 13.23 -45.14 83.09
CA GLU A 459 13.61 -46.47 83.58
C GLU A 459 13.96 -46.44 85.07
N LYS A 460 14.66 -45.39 85.52
CA LYS A 460 14.93 -45.14 86.94
C LYS A 460 13.63 -44.94 87.75
N LEU A 461 12.72 -44.08 87.30
CA LEU A 461 11.45 -43.81 88.00
C LEU A 461 10.51 -45.03 88.04
N VAL A 462 10.47 -45.85 86.97
CA VAL A 462 9.66 -47.09 86.94
C VAL A 462 10.18 -48.11 87.96
N LEU A 463 11.51 -48.16 88.17
CA LEU A 463 12.10 -49.01 89.20
C LEU A 463 11.68 -48.54 90.61
N GLU A 464 11.74 -47.25 90.87
CA GLU A 464 11.30 -46.64 92.15
C GLU A 464 9.79 -46.85 92.41
N LEU A 465 8.93 -46.75 91.38
CA LEU A 465 7.48 -46.95 91.52
C LEU A 465 7.12 -48.43 91.79
N LYS A 466 7.84 -49.38 91.19
CA LYS A 466 7.63 -50.82 91.43
C LYS A 466 7.92 -51.20 92.89
N GLU A 467 8.89 -50.57 93.53
CA GLU A 467 9.20 -50.79 94.94
C GLU A 467 8.09 -50.24 95.87
N ALA A 468 7.50 -49.08 95.54
CA ALA A 468 6.43 -48.48 96.34
C ALA A 468 5.06 -49.20 96.21
N LEU A 469 4.76 -49.82 95.06
CA LEU A 469 3.45 -50.43 94.81
C LEU A 469 3.24 -51.77 95.55
N ALA A 470 4.30 -52.39 96.07
CA ALA A 470 4.22 -53.65 96.80
C ALA A 470 3.57 -53.55 98.20
N GLU A 471 3.29 -52.34 98.71
CA GLU A 471 2.80 -52.13 100.08
C GLU A 471 1.29 -51.76 100.23
N VAL A 472 0.48 -51.71 99.17
CA VAL A 472 -0.91 -51.19 99.28
C VAL A 472 -1.97 -52.31 99.47
N ARG A 473 -2.66 -52.24 100.62
CA ARG A 473 -3.67 -53.19 101.15
C ARG A 473 -4.95 -53.27 100.29
N THR A 474 -5.27 -54.45 99.74
CA THR A 474 -6.57 -54.72 99.06
C THR A 474 -7.47 -55.64 99.90
N LEU A 475 -8.70 -55.21 100.19
CA LEU A 475 -9.78 -56.10 100.63
C LEU A 475 -9.97 -57.21 99.58
N SER A 476 -9.71 -58.46 99.94
CA SER A 476 -9.84 -59.63 99.06
C SER A 476 -10.51 -60.78 99.81
N GLY A 477 -11.36 -61.55 99.12
CA GLY A 477 -12.12 -62.68 99.69
C GLY A 477 -13.65 -62.55 99.51
N MET A 478 -14.40 -63.59 99.90
CA MET A 478 -15.87 -63.54 99.93
C MET A 478 -16.36 -62.84 101.20
N LEU A 479 -17.21 -61.82 101.04
CA LEU A 479 -17.86 -61.13 102.17
C LEU A 479 -19.27 -61.70 102.42
N PRO A 480 -19.55 -62.29 103.58
CA PRO A 480 -20.87 -62.84 103.90
C PRO A 480 -21.86 -61.73 104.25
N ILE A 481 -22.95 -61.62 103.48
CA ILE A 481 -24.02 -60.62 103.65
C ILE A 481 -25.33 -61.31 104.05
N CYS A 482 -26.07 -60.75 105.01
CA CYS A 482 -27.38 -61.26 105.40
C CYS A 482 -28.40 -61.02 104.28
N ALA A 483 -29.07 -62.07 103.80
CA ALA A 483 -30.01 -61.97 102.68
C ALA A 483 -31.19 -61.01 102.97
N SER A 484 -31.61 -60.89 104.23
CA SER A 484 -32.79 -60.11 104.62
C SER A 484 -32.49 -58.64 104.94
N CYS A 485 -31.45 -58.36 105.74
CA CYS A 485 -31.15 -56.98 106.20
C CYS A 485 -29.87 -56.38 105.60
N LYS A 486 -29.16 -57.13 104.74
CA LYS A 486 -27.97 -56.69 104.01
C LYS A 486 -26.75 -56.24 104.85
N LYS A 487 -26.74 -56.53 106.16
CA LYS A 487 -25.55 -56.38 107.01
C LYS A 487 -24.43 -57.35 106.59
N ILE A 488 -23.17 -56.94 106.74
CA ILE A 488 -21.99 -57.80 106.57
C ILE A 488 -21.64 -58.44 107.92
N ARG A 489 -21.24 -59.70 107.91
CA ARG A 489 -20.65 -60.36 109.08
C ARG A 489 -19.14 -60.19 109.05
N ASP A 490 -18.59 -59.60 110.10
CA ASP A 490 -17.13 -59.50 110.25
C ASP A 490 -16.51 -60.86 110.65
N ASP A 491 -15.18 -60.94 110.63
CA ASP A 491 -14.44 -62.16 110.96
C ASP A 491 -14.63 -62.62 112.42
N LYS A 492 -15.16 -61.73 113.29
CA LYS A 492 -15.50 -62.02 114.69
C LYS A 492 -16.95 -62.49 114.85
N GLY A 493 -17.70 -62.53 113.75
CA GLY A 493 -19.05 -63.06 113.68
C GLY A 493 -20.15 -62.03 113.98
N TYR A 494 -19.81 -60.77 114.21
CA TYR A 494 -20.77 -59.69 114.47
C TYR A 494 -21.29 -59.12 113.16
N TRP A 495 -22.55 -58.67 113.18
CA TRP A 495 -23.21 -58.10 112.01
C TRP A 495 -23.20 -56.57 112.06
N SER A 496 -22.51 -55.96 111.11
CA SER A 496 -22.41 -54.50 110.94
C SER A 496 -23.07 -54.04 109.64
N GLN A 497 -23.37 -52.74 109.54
CA GLN A 497 -23.77 -52.15 108.26
C GLN A 497 -22.65 -52.34 107.23
N ILE A 498 -23.04 -52.61 105.98
CA ILE A 498 -22.09 -52.89 104.90
C ILE A 498 -21.17 -51.71 104.64
N GLU A 499 -21.71 -50.50 104.74
CA GLU A 499 -21.00 -49.24 104.54
C GLU A 499 -19.88 -49.06 105.57
N ASP A 500 -20.16 -49.36 106.85
CA ASP A 500 -19.18 -49.24 107.94
C ASP A 500 -17.99 -50.20 107.75
N TYR A 501 -18.27 -51.43 107.33
CA TYR A 501 -17.24 -52.43 107.07
C TYR A 501 -16.36 -52.02 105.88
N ILE A 502 -16.98 -51.63 104.75
CA ILE A 502 -16.23 -51.23 103.55
C ILE A 502 -15.42 -49.95 103.82
N THR A 503 -15.97 -48.98 104.55
CA THR A 503 -15.25 -47.73 104.89
C THR A 503 -13.97 -48.02 105.69
N LYS A 504 -14.06 -48.88 106.72
CA LYS A 504 -12.90 -49.21 107.56
C LYS A 504 -11.77 -49.94 106.84
N HIS A 505 -12.07 -50.67 105.76
CA HIS A 505 -11.13 -51.59 105.15
C HIS A 505 -10.71 -51.24 103.70
N SER A 506 -11.43 -50.35 103.02
CA SER A 506 -11.07 -49.86 101.67
C SER A 506 -10.87 -48.35 101.57
N GLY A 507 -11.21 -47.59 102.62
CA GLY A 507 -11.20 -46.13 102.57
C GLY A 507 -12.32 -45.51 101.71
N ALA A 508 -13.29 -46.29 101.23
CA ALA A 508 -14.44 -45.77 100.50
C ALA A 508 -15.44 -45.05 101.43
N PHE A 509 -16.00 -43.93 100.98
CA PHE A 509 -17.03 -43.18 101.71
C PHE A 509 -18.36 -43.25 100.96
N PHE A 510 -19.47 -43.35 101.69
CA PHE A 510 -20.82 -43.51 101.13
C PHE A 510 -21.67 -42.28 101.38
N SER A 511 -22.40 -41.83 100.35
CA SER A 511 -23.48 -40.85 100.47
C SER A 511 -24.83 -41.56 100.37
N HIS A 512 -25.85 -41.08 101.11
CA HIS A 512 -27.18 -41.68 101.12
C HIS A 512 -28.14 -40.87 100.24
N GLY A 513 -28.89 -41.54 99.37
CA GLY A 513 -29.94 -40.96 98.53
C GLY A 513 -31.09 -41.95 98.35
N ILE A 514 -32.29 -41.46 98.10
CA ILE A 514 -33.47 -42.28 97.79
C ILE A 514 -33.65 -42.31 96.27
N CYS A 515 -33.71 -43.50 95.68
CA CYS A 515 -33.99 -43.63 94.25
C CYS A 515 -35.47 -43.32 93.96
N PRO A 516 -35.82 -42.97 92.70
CA PRO A 516 -37.19 -42.63 92.32
C PRO A 516 -38.22 -43.70 92.70
N ASP A 517 -37.91 -44.99 92.53
CA ASP A 517 -38.83 -46.08 92.88
C ASP A 517 -39.18 -46.12 94.38
N CYS A 518 -38.16 -45.92 95.23
CA CYS A 518 -38.32 -45.86 96.67
C CYS A 518 -39.05 -44.58 97.10
N PHE A 519 -38.78 -43.46 96.42
CA PHE A 519 -39.48 -42.20 96.63
C PHE A 519 -40.97 -42.35 96.33
N ASP A 520 -41.29 -42.88 95.15
CA ASP A 520 -42.66 -43.12 94.70
C ASP A 520 -43.38 -44.09 95.63
N LYS A 521 -42.69 -45.11 96.15
CA LYS A 521 -43.28 -46.02 97.14
C LYS A 521 -43.62 -45.29 98.44
N GLN A 522 -42.74 -44.44 98.96
CA GLN A 522 -43.02 -43.63 100.15
C GLN A 522 -44.19 -42.66 99.93
N ILE A 523 -44.25 -42.01 98.76
CA ILE A 523 -45.37 -41.13 98.41
C ILE A 523 -46.69 -41.91 98.36
N ARG A 524 -46.71 -43.08 97.71
CA ARG A 524 -47.90 -43.95 97.68
C ARG A 524 -48.34 -44.40 99.07
N ASP A 525 -47.39 -44.72 99.95
CA ASP A 525 -47.70 -45.14 101.32
C ASP A 525 -48.22 -43.96 102.18
N LEU A 526 -47.70 -42.74 101.97
CA LEU A 526 -48.21 -41.51 102.58
C LEU A 526 -49.63 -41.15 102.09
N GLU A 527 -49.90 -41.30 100.79
CA GLU A 527 -51.24 -41.10 100.22
C GLU A 527 -52.26 -42.11 100.78
N LYS A 528 -51.85 -43.36 101.02
CA LYS A 528 -52.70 -44.36 101.69
C LYS A 528 -53.01 -44.00 103.14
N MET A 529 -52.11 -43.31 103.84
CA MET A 529 -52.35 -42.82 105.20
C MET A 529 -53.31 -41.63 105.22
N ARG A 530 -53.19 -40.67 104.29
CA ARG A 530 -54.11 -39.50 104.18
C ARG A 530 -55.56 -39.83 103.79
N LYS A 531 -55.85 -41.02 103.26
CA LYS A 531 -57.22 -41.49 102.95
C LYS A 531 -57.90 -42.23 104.12
N ARG A 532 -57.24 -42.37 105.27
CA ARG A 532 -57.76 -43.02 106.49
C ARG A 532 -58.14 -42.02 107.59
N GLU A 533 -58.08 -40.73 107.33
CA GLU A 533 -58.56 -39.59 108.14
C GLU A 533 -59.52 -38.76 107.29
#